data_AF-M6JNI7-F1
#
_entry.id   AF-M6JNI7-F1
#
_cell.length_a   1.000
_cell.length_b   1.000
_cell.length_c   1.000
_cell.angle_alpha   90.00
_cell.angle_beta   90.00
_cell.angle_gamma   90.00
#
_symmetry.space_group_name_H-M   'P 1'
#
loop_
_entity.id
_entity.type
_entity.pdbx_description
1 polymer ?
#
loop_
_entity_poly.entity_id
_entity_poly.type
_entity_poly.pdbx_seq_one_letter_code
_entity_poly.pdbx_strand_id
1 'polypeptide(L)'
;MKQQYKLGTVIAERELSLKVGRKKQTVLIRIGKPKISNDPKMDWYCPFQISKIGLDTIKAAHGIDSIQALLLAMKMIEAILVHFQKSNPGKLTWLNQEYLGFPLPETLETNLRKERVWRKTFKKKSVSAKRTDKK
;
A
#
# COMPACT_ATOMS: atom_id res chain seq x y z
N MET A 1 22.18 -14.90 -5.03
CA MET A 1 21.08 -15.35 -5.93
C MET A 1 19.84 -14.52 -5.64
N LYS A 2 19.20 -13.91 -6.65
CA LYS A 2 17.92 -13.19 -6.45
C LYS A 2 16.87 -14.22 -6.02
N GLN A 3 16.36 -14.10 -4.81
CA GLN A 3 15.25 -14.94 -4.35
C GLN A 3 14.04 -14.68 -5.24
N GLN A 4 13.59 -15.70 -5.98
CA GLN A 4 12.43 -15.60 -6.85
C GLN A 4 11.18 -15.93 -6.02
N TYR A 5 10.41 -14.91 -5.64
CA TYR A 5 9.17 -15.09 -4.90
C TYR A 5 8.08 -15.72 -5.79
N LYS A 6 7.23 -16.55 -5.19
CA LYS A 6 5.99 -17.04 -5.79
C LYS A 6 4.81 -16.29 -5.17
N LEU A 7 3.86 -15.86 -6.01
CA LEU A 7 2.69 -15.10 -5.56
C LEU A 7 1.81 -15.93 -4.61
N GLY A 8 1.63 -17.22 -4.91
CA GLY A 8 0.77 -18.12 -4.12
C GLY A 8 -0.71 -17.75 -4.21
N THR A 9 -1.46 -18.01 -3.14
CA THR A 9 -2.89 -17.64 -3.05
C THR A 9 -3.03 -16.12 -3.08
N VAL A 10 -3.71 -15.59 -4.09
CA VAL A 10 -4.04 -14.16 -4.18
C VAL A 10 -5.17 -13.86 -3.21
N ILE A 11 -4.99 -12.82 -2.39
CA ILE A 11 -5.97 -12.39 -1.38
C ILE A 11 -6.60 -11.02 -1.70
N ALA A 12 -5.99 -10.25 -2.59
CA ALA A 12 -6.51 -8.97 -3.04
C ALA A 12 -5.98 -8.60 -4.42
N GLU A 13 -6.78 -7.90 -5.20
CA GLU A 13 -6.42 -7.37 -6.51
C GLU A 13 -6.87 -5.92 -6.65
N ARG A 14 -6.18 -5.15 -7.51
CA ARG A 14 -6.59 -3.81 -7.91
C ARG A 14 -6.23 -3.55 -9.36
N GLU A 15 -7.18 -2.96 -10.08
CA GLU A 15 -6.95 -2.42 -11.41
C GLU A 15 -6.75 -0.90 -11.37
N LEU A 16 -5.70 -0.43 -12.03
CA LEU A 16 -5.44 0.98 -12.29
C LEU A 16 -5.55 1.25 -13.79
N SER A 17 -5.90 2.49 -14.14
CA SER A 17 -5.87 2.97 -15.51
C SER A 17 -4.56 3.71 -15.78
N LEU A 18 -3.82 3.30 -16.80
CA LEU A 18 -2.66 4.04 -17.31
C LEU A 18 -3.02 4.65 -18.66
N LYS A 19 -2.96 5.98 -18.74
CA LYS A 19 -3.18 6.74 -19.98
C LYS A 19 -1.84 7.20 -20.55
N VAL A 20 -1.51 6.79 -21.76
CA VAL A 20 -0.32 7.22 -22.52
C VAL A 20 -0.77 7.89 -23.81
N GLY A 21 -0.73 9.21 -23.86
CA GLY A 21 -1.34 9.98 -24.95
C GLY A 21 -2.85 9.70 -25.08
N ARG A 22 -3.27 9.15 -26.22
CA ARG A 22 -4.67 8.73 -26.48
C ARG A 22 -4.96 7.28 -26.08
N LYS A 23 -3.94 6.48 -25.80
CA LYS A 23 -4.10 5.06 -25.44
C LYS A 23 -4.38 4.92 -23.94
N LYS A 24 -5.28 4.01 -23.60
CA LYS A 24 -5.57 3.61 -22.22
C LYS A 24 -5.24 2.13 -22.07
N GLN A 25 -4.54 1.77 -21.00
CA GLN A 25 -4.25 0.39 -20.65
C GLN A 25 -4.56 0.14 -19.17
N THR A 26 -4.87 -1.10 -18.83
CA THR A 26 -5.14 -1.53 -17.45
C THR A 26 -3.87 -2.08 -16.83
N VAL A 27 -3.49 -1.55 -15.67
CA VAL A 27 -2.42 -2.06 -14.82
C VAL A 27 -3.04 -2.90 -13.72
N LEU A 28 -2.57 -4.12 -13.54
CA LEU A 28 -3.17 -5.06 -12.58
C LEU A 28 -2.19 -5.37 -11.44
N ILE A 29 -2.64 -5.11 -10.23
CA ILE A 29 -1.91 -5.33 -8.99
C ILE A 29 -2.54 -6.54 -8.30
N ARG A 30 -1.70 -7.46 -7.84
CA ARG A 30 -2.12 -8.63 -7.05
C ARG A 30 -1.29 -8.75 -5.79
N ILE A 31 -1.95 -9.03 -4.68
CA ILE A 31 -1.32 -9.27 -3.39
C ILE A 31 -1.56 -10.73 -3.02
N GLY A 32 -0.49 -11.48 -2.81
CA GLY A 32 -0.55 -12.84 -2.31
C GLY A 32 -0.68 -12.88 -0.78
N LYS A 33 -1.14 -14.01 -0.26
CA LYS A 33 -1.23 -14.27 1.19
C LYS A 33 0.16 -14.11 1.83
N PRO A 34 0.30 -13.35 2.94
CA PRO A 34 1.52 -13.31 3.72
C PRO A 34 1.96 -14.70 4.19
N LYS A 35 3.27 -14.94 4.22
CA LYS A 35 3.88 -16.24 4.55
C LYS A 35 5.09 -16.03 5.46
N ILE A 36 5.36 -17.04 6.28
CA ILE A 36 6.62 -17.14 7.01
C ILE A 36 7.75 -17.33 5.99
N SER A 37 8.86 -16.61 6.18
CA SER A 37 10.04 -16.78 5.34
C SER A 37 10.77 -18.08 5.68
N ASN A 38 11.40 -18.68 4.68
CA ASN A 38 12.34 -19.78 4.91
C ASN A 38 13.75 -19.26 5.27
N ASP A 39 13.96 -17.94 5.19
CA ASP A 39 15.21 -17.31 5.61
C ASP A 39 15.18 -17.09 7.13
N PRO A 40 16.11 -17.67 7.90
CA PRO A 40 16.15 -17.51 9.36
C PRO A 40 16.39 -16.06 9.83
N LYS A 41 16.75 -15.13 8.94
CA LYS A 41 16.91 -13.70 9.25
C LYS A 41 15.64 -12.88 9.00
N MET A 42 14.59 -13.47 8.43
CA MET A 42 13.38 -12.77 8.03
C MET A 42 12.17 -13.52 8.58
N ASP A 43 11.24 -12.86 9.27
CA ASP A 43 10.12 -13.58 9.88
C ASP A 43 8.99 -13.84 8.87
N TRP A 44 8.42 -12.77 8.32
CA TRP A 44 7.30 -12.82 7.38
C TRP A 44 7.58 -12.03 6.11
N TYR A 45 6.98 -12.48 5.02
CA TYR A 45 6.92 -11.71 3.78
C TYR A 45 5.52 -11.74 3.16
N CYS A 46 5.20 -10.69 2.42
CA CYS A 46 3.99 -10.58 1.64
C CYS A 46 4.35 -10.40 0.15
N PRO A 47 4.10 -11.41 -0.71
CA PRO A 47 4.41 -11.32 -2.13
C PRO A 47 3.35 -10.50 -2.85
N PHE A 48 3.78 -9.74 -3.86
CA PHE A 48 2.89 -8.98 -4.73
C PHE A 48 3.43 -8.92 -6.15
N GLN A 49 2.53 -8.61 -7.09
CA GLN A 49 2.86 -8.45 -8.50
C GLN A 49 2.18 -7.18 -9.01
N ILE A 50 2.91 -6.40 -9.81
CA ILE A 50 2.36 -5.29 -10.60
C ILE A 50 2.59 -5.67 -12.06
N SER A 51 1.51 -5.85 -12.80
CA SER A 51 1.57 -6.42 -14.15
C SER A 51 1.01 -5.49 -15.21
N LYS A 52 1.30 -5.81 -16.47
CA LYS A 52 0.87 -5.06 -17.67
C LYS A 52 1.52 -3.68 -17.82
N ILE A 53 2.71 -3.50 -17.22
CA ILE A 53 3.57 -2.31 -17.36
C ILE A 53 5.06 -2.66 -17.48
N GLY A 54 5.39 -3.88 -17.89
CA GLY A 54 6.78 -4.35 -17.98
C GLY A 54 7.46 -4.60 -16.63
N LEU A 55 6.70 -4.57 -15.53
CA LEU A 55 7.16 -4.86 -14.17
C LEU A 55 6.66 -6.23 -13.65
N ASP A 56 6.38 -7.17 -14.56
CA ASP A 56 5.63 -8.41 -14.28
C ASP A 56 6.32 -9.39 -13.30
N THR A 57 7.51 -9.06 -12.81
CA THR A 57 8.22 -9.81 -11.76
C THR A 57 7.46 -9.75 -10.43
N ILE A 58 7.35 -10.90 -9.76
CA ILE A 58 6.84 -10.97 -8.39
C ILE A 58 7.90 -10.41 -7.44
N LYS A 59 7.47 -9.51 -6.57
CA LYS A 59 8.27 -8.90 -5.49
C LYS A 59 7.68 -9.31 -4.15
N ALA A 60 8.39 -9.03 -3.07
CA ALA A 60 7.85 -9.17 -1.72
C ALA A 60 8.38 -8.08 -0.81
N ALA A 61 7.57 -7.69 0.17
CA ALA A 61 8.00 -6.90 1.31
C ALA A 61 8.02 -7.80 2.55
N HIS A 62 8.97 -7.54 3.45
CA HIS A 62 9.15 -8.32 4.66
C HIS A 62 8.75 -7.53 5.90
N GLY A 63 8.29 -8.24 6.93
CA GLY A 63 7.96 -7.70 8.24
C GLY A 63 8.13 -8.75 9.33
N ILE A 64 8.06 -8.29 10.59
CA ILE A 64 8.16 -9.16 11.77
C ILE A 64 6.94 -10.08 11.91
N ASP A 65 5.81 -9.68 11.33
CA ASP A 65 4.56 -10.42 11.33
C ASP A 65 3.81 -10.26 10.00
N SER A 66 2.73 -11.03 9.86
CA SER A 66 1.89 -11.03 8.66
C SER A 66 1.22 -9.67 8.36
N ILE A 67 0.87 -8.90 9.39
CA ILE A 67 0.20 -7.61 9.27
C ILE A 67 1.19 -6.56 8.76
N GLN A 68 2.37 -6.48 9.36
CA GLN A 68 3.43 -5.58 8.97
C GLN A 68 3.91 -5.89 7.56
N ALA A 69 4.11 -7.16 7.22
CA ALA A 69 4.50 -7.56 5.87
C ALA A 69 3.48 -7.12 4.81
N LEU A 70 2.17 -7.27 5.09
CA LEU A 70 1.11 -6.80 4.20
C LEU A 70 1.10 -5.26 4.06
N LEU A 71 1.19 -4.53 5.18
CA LEU A 71 1.24 -3.08 5.17
C LEU A 71 2.44 -2.55 4.37
N LEU A 72 3.61 -3.17 4.56
CA LEU A 72 4.83 -2.81 3.84
C LEU A 72 4.74 -3.15 2.35
N ALA A 73 4.11 -4.27 1.98
CA ALA A 73 3.85 -4.59 0.58
C ALA A 73 2.99 -3.52 -0.09
N MET A 74 1.92 -3.07 0.57
CA MET A 74 1.06 -1.98 0.08
C MET A 74 1.82 -0.66 -0.07
N LYS A 75 2.68 -0.29 0.89
CA LYS A 75 3.54 0.91 0.80
C LYS A 75 4.58 0.79 -0.33
N MET A 76 5.15 -0.40 -0.51
CA MET A 76 6.13 -0.68 -1.56
C MET A 76 5.51 -0.61 -2.95
N ILE A 77 4.27 -1.10 -3.11
CA ILE A 77 3.50 -0.96 -4.35
C ILE A 77 3.36 0.52 -4.71
N GLU A 78 2.93 1.37 -3.77
CA GLU A 78 2.79 2.81 -4.00
C GLU A 78 4.12 3.45 -4.43
N ALA A 79 5.21 3.15 -3.72
CA ALA A 79 6.53 3.68 -4.04
C ALA A 79 6.98 3.28 -5.46
N ILE A 80 6.73 2.03 -5.87
CA ILE A 80 7.05 1.54 -7.22
C ILE A 80 6.22 2.28 -8.28
N LEU A 81 4.91 2.46 -8.05
CA LEU A 81 4.03 3.14 -9.00
C LEU A 81 4.39 4.63 -9.14
N VAL A 82 4.72 5.31 -8.04
CA VAL A 82 5.22 6.69 -8.06
C VAL A 82 6.51 6.79 -8.85
N HIS A 83 7.46 5.88 -8.61
CA HIS A 83 8.70 5.85 -9.36
C HIS A 83 8.46 5.57 -10.85
N PHE A 84 7.60 4.62 -11.18
CA PHE A 84 7.21 4.30 -12.55
C PHE A 84 6.66 5.54 -13.28
N GLN A 85 5.77 6.33 -12.65
CA GLN A 85 5.24 7.56 -13.25
C GLN A 85 6.30 8.66 -13.45
N LYS A 86 7.35 8.71 -12.62
CA LYS A 86 8.44 9.67 -12.79
C LYS A 86 9.34 9.32 -13.97
N SER A 87 9.51 8.03 -14.24
CA SER A 87 10.46 7.53 -15.24
C SER A 87 9.80 7.14 -16.57
N ASN A 88 8.47 7.17 -16.68
CA ASN A 88 7.76 6.74 -17.87
C ASN A 88 6.67 7.75 -18.27
N PRO A 89 6.39 7.92 -19.57
CA PRO A 89 5.29 8.76 -20.01
C PRO A 89 3.95 8.13 -19.66
N GLY A 90 3.02 8.98 -19.22
CA GLY A 90 1.63 8.60 -18.95
C GLY A 90 1.18 8.92 -17.53
N LYS A 91 -0.12 8.75 -17.30
CA LYS A 91 -0.76 9.04 -16.02
C LYS A 91 -1.49 7.80 -15.51
N LEU A 92 -1.12 7.35 -14.31
CA LEU A 92 -1.87 6.34 -13.58
C LEU A 92 -3.02 7.00 -12.83
N THR A 93 -4.18 6.37 -12.86
CA THR A 93 -5.34 6.76 -12.05
C THR A 93 -6.05 5.54 -11.49
N TRP A 94 -6.66 5.73 -10.33
CA TRP A 94 -7.63 4.80 -9.76
C TRP A 94 -8.96 5.54 -9.66
N LEU A 95 -10.03 5.01 -10.28
CA LEU A 95 -11.34 5.68 -10.32
C LEU A 95 -11.26 7.14 -10.83
N ASN A 96 -10.41 7.38 -11.84
CA ASN A 96 -10.11 8.72 -12.39
C ASN A 96 -9.46 9.71 -11.40
N GLN A 97 -8.95 9.23 -10.26
CA GLN A 97 -8.20 10.03 -9.28
C GLN A 97 -6.70 9.74 -9.36
N GLU A 98 -5.87 10.72 -8.98
CA GLU A 98 -4.40 10.57 -8.91
C GLU A 98 -3.96 9.71 -7.73
N TYR A 99 -4.74 9.73 -6.64
CA TYR A 99 -4.49 8.86 -5.50
C TYR A 99 -4.80 7.41 -5.88
N LEU A 100 -3.79 6.55 -5.86
CA LEU A 100 -3.88 5.16 -6.33
C LEU A 100 -4.48 4.20 -5.27
N GLY A 101 -4.89 4.75 -4.12
CA GLY A 101 -5.55 4.02 -3.05
C GLY A 101 -4.62 3.18 -2.16
N PHE A 102 -3.30 3.39 -2.23
CA PHE A 102 -2.33 2.71 -1.37
C PHE A 102 -1.79 3.66 -0.30
N PRO A 103 -1.42 3.15 0.89
CA PRO A 103 -0.83 3.96 1.93
C PRO A 103 0.50 4.54 1.44
N LEU A 104 0.66 5.85 1.61
CA LEU A 104 1.94 6.49 1.39
C LEU A 104 2.95 5.99 2.44
N PRO A 105 4.24 5.88 2.09
CA PRO A 105 5.30 5.76 3.09
C PRO A 105 5.25 7.02 3.97
N GLU A 106 4.70 6.86 5.17
CA GLU A 106 4.54 7.95 6.12
C GLU A 106 5.89 8.52 6.53
N THR A 107 6.03 9.84 6.47
CA THR A 107 7.10 10.52 7.20
C THR A 107 6.73 10.56 8.69
N LEU A 108 7.73 10.52 9.58
CA LEU A 108 7.54 10.61 11.03
C LEU A 108 6.67 11.83 11.41
N GLU A 109 6.85 12.96 10.73
CA GLU A 109 6.05 14.18 10.93
C GLU A 109 4.57 13.99 10.61
N THR A 110 4.26 13.20 9.58
CA THR A 110 2.87 12.90 9.18
C THR A 110 2.17 12.06 10.25
N ASN A 111 2.89 11.10 10.84
CA ASN A 111 2.40 10.27 11.95
C ASN A 111 2.16 11.07 13.22
N LEU A 112 3.14 11.87 13.64
CA LEU A 112 3.02 12.73 14.82
C LEU A 112 1.89 13.75 14.67
N ARG A 113 1.67 14.27 13.46
CA ARG A 113 0.55 15.17 13.17
C ARG A 113 -0.80 14.45 13.26
N LYS A 114 -0.93 13.24 12.69
CA LYS A 114 -2.15 12.42 12.78
C LYS A 114 -2.50 12.03 14.21
N GLU A 115 -1.52 11.58 15.00
CA GLU A 115 -1.75 11.27 16.42
C GLU A 115 -2.18 12.50 17.21
N ARG A 116 -1.54 13.66 16.98
CA ARG A 116 -1.89 14.91 17.65
C ARG A 116 -3.30 15.37 17.30
N VAL A 117 -3.73 15.22 16.05
CA VAL A 117 -5.09 15.50 15.61
C VAL A 117 -6.08 14.49 16.21
N TRP A 118 -5.77 13.20 16.16
CA TRP A 118 -6.60 12.14 16.73
C TRP A 118 -6.83 12.35 18.23
N ARG A 119 -5.77 12.63 19.01
CA ARG A 119 -5.88 12.95 20.45
C ARG A 119 -6.73 14.19 20.72
N LYS A 120 -6.62 15.23 19.89
CA LYS A 120 -7.46 16.45 20.00
C LYS A 120 -8.93 16.14 19.71
N THR A 121 -9.22 15.35 18.68
CA THR A 121 -10.58 14.95 18.30
C THR A 121 -11.21 14.01 19.34
N PHE A 122 -10.45 13.07 19.90
CA PHE A 122 -10.89 12.18 20.98
C PHE A 122 -11.18 12.93 22.29
N LYS A 123 -10.31 13.87 22.70
CA LYS A 123 -10.58 14.75 23.86
C LYS A 123 -11.84 15.61 23.66
N LYS A 124 -12.10 16.08 22.42
CA LYS A 124 -13.30 16.88 22.13
C LYS A 124 -14.59 16.05 22.21
N LYS A 125 -14.56 14.80 21.76
CA LYS A 125 -15.71 13.87 21.88
C LYS A 125 -15.96 13.42 23.32
N SER A 126 -14.92 13.17 24.12
CA SER A 126 -15.09 12.79 25.53
C SER A 126 -15.60 13.94 26.42
N VAL A 127 -15.28 15.20 26.08
CA VAL A 127 -15.84 16.38 26.76
C VAL A 127 -17.30 16.64 26.36
N SER A 128 -17.67 16.39 25.10
CA SER A 128 -19.07 16.55 24.63
C SER A 128 -20.00 15.50 25.23
N ALA A 129 -19.56 14.25 25.38
CA ALA A 129 -20.36 13.18 25.99
C ALA A 129 -20.68 13.45 27.47
N LYS A 130 -19.78 14.12 28.21
CA LYS A 130 -20.00 14.47 29.64
C LYS A 130 -20.93 15.66 29.87
N ARG A 131 -21.32 16.43 28.83
CA ARG A 131 -22.21 17.58 28.96
C ARG A 131 -23.69 17.27 28.71
N THR A 132 -24.01 16.13 28.10
CA THR A 132 -25.40 15.71 27.83
C THR A 132 -26.04 14.88 28.95
N ASP A 133 -25.25 14.40 29.92
CA ASP A 133 -25.75 13.60 31.06
C ASP A 133 -25.97 14.41 32.35
N LYS A 134 -26.03 15.74 32.26
CA LYS A 134 -26.49 16.61 33.36
C LYS A 134 -27.82 17.25 32.97
N LYS A 135 -28.90 16.48 33.10
CA LYS A 135 -30.26 16.97 33.32
C LYS A 135 -30.88 16.17 34.45
#